data_AF-A0A959FPG7-F1
#
_entry.id   AF-A0A959FPG7-F1
#
_cell.length_a   1.000
_cell.length_b   1.000
_cell.length_c   1.000
_cell.angle_alpha   90.00
_cell.angle_beta   90.00
_cell.angle_gamma   90.00
#
_symmetry.space_group_name_H-M   'P 1'
#
loop_
_entity.id
_entity.type
_entity.pdbx_description
1 polymer ?
#
loop_
_entity_poly.entity_id
_entity_poly.type
_entity_poly.pdbx_seq_one_letter_code
_entity_poly.pdbx_strand_id
1 'polypeptide(L)'
;MYTWIIVLVLVVAKLALQLPLLARYGFHRDEFLYLSLGDHLAWGYWSNPPLIGWISALVQATLGDSIFAMRLVPILLSAGLIALVVLMARQMGGSWVAQLVAGTAALVVPPHLRAGAMFQPVIFDVFAWTLLTYLLVRWCHYEDKRWILWFGLVFGLGLLNKL
;
A
#
# COMPACT_ATOMS: atom_id res chain seq x y z
N MET A 1 3.70 15.24 -19.69
CA MET A 1 4.93 15.62 -18.97
C MET A 1 4.68 15.81 -17.47
N TYR A 2 3.64 16.54 -17.06
CA TYR A 2 3.41 16.88 -15.64
C TYR A 2 3.07 15.71 -14.70
N THR A 3 2.41 14.64 -15.16
CA THR A 3 1.96 13.53 -14.29
C THR A 3 3.09 12.94 -13.46
N TRP A 4 4.23 12.62 -14.06
CA TRP A 4 5.34 12.01 -13.32
C TRP A 4 5.98 12.96 -12.31
N ILE A 5 5.98 14.27 -12.59
CA ILE A 5 6.40 15.30 -11.63
C ILE A 5 5.40 15.34 -10.46
N ILE A 6 4.09 15.32 -10.74
CA ILE A 6 3.05 15.31 -9.70
C ILE A 6 3.19 14.06 -8.82
N VAL A 7 3.34 12.88 -9.42
CA VAL A 7 3.57 11.62 -8.70
C VAL A 7 4.81 11.74 -7.81
N LEU A 8 5.94 12.18 -8.36
CA LEU A 8 7.19 12.32 -7.62
C LEU A 8 7.03 13.28 -6.44
N VAL A 9 6.48 14.46 -6.67
CA VAL A 9 6.28 15.48 -5.62
C VAL A 9 5.39 14.94 -4.50
N LEU A 10 4.26 14.32 -4.83
CA LEU A 10 3.33 13.81 -3.81
C LEU A 10 3.88 12.59 -3.05
N VAL A 11 4.58 11.68 -3.75
CA VAL A 11 5.26 10.54 -3.12
C VAL A 11 6.34 11.03 -2.16
N VAL A 12 7.19 11.96 -2.61
CA VAL A 12 8.23 12.55 -1.75
C VAL A 12 7.60 13.28 -0.57
N ALA A 13 6.53 14.05 -0.77
CA ALA A 13 5.82 14.72 0.32
C ALA A 13 5.24 13.72 1.34
N LYS A 14 4.65 12.61 0.89
CA LYS A 14 4.14 11.54 1.75
C LYS A 14 5.24 10.92 2.61
N LEU A 15 6.37 10.59 2.00
CA LEU A 15 7.52 10.02 2.69
C LEU A 15 8.13 11.03 3.68
N ALA A 16 8.32 12.28 3.25
CA ALA A 16 8.85 13.35 4.11
C ALA A 16 7.95 13.62 5.33
N LEU A 17 6.62 13.50 5.17
CA LEU A 17 5.68 13.65 6.28
C LEU A 17 5.77 12.51 7.30
N GLN A 18 5.87 11.26 6.83
CA GLN A 18 5.72 10.09 7.70
C GLN A 18 7.04 9.48 8.20
N LEU A 19 8.10 9.45 7.38
CA LEU A 19 9.39 8.86 7.76
C LEU A 19 9.95 9.39 9.09
N PRO A 20 9.94 10.72 9.37
CA PRO A 20 10.46 11.24 10.63
C PRO A 20 9.64 10.85 11.86
N LEU A 21 8.41 10.35 11.66
CA LEU A 21 7.46 9.99 12.70
C LEU A 21 7.39 8.48 12.95
N LEU A 22 7.87 7.64 12.00
CA LEU A 22 7.69 6.19 12.04
C LEU A 22 8.21 5.52 13.31
N ALA A 23 9.35 5.98 13.84
CA ALA A 23 9.98 5.39 15.03
C ALA A 23 9.87 6.26 16.28
N ARG A 24 9.11 7.38 16.23
CA ARG A 24 8.94 8.26 17.40
C ARG A 24 8.02 7.67 18.45
N TYR A 25 7.16 6.76 18.06
CA TYR A 25 6.23 6.04 18.94
C TYR A 25 6.50 4.55 18.86
N GLY A 26 6.33 3.86 19.98
CA GLY A 26 6.42 2.41 20.07
C GLY A 26 5.45 1.69 19.12
N PHE A 27 5.55 0.36 19.06
CA PHE A 27 4.56 -0.46 18.40
C PHE A 27 3.17 -0.21 19.02
N HIS A 28 2.18 -0.06 18.15
CA HIS A 28 0.78 -0.12 18.51
C HIS A 28 0.46 -1.56 18.92
N ARG A 29 -0.44 -1.74 19.90
CA ARG A 29 -0.77 -3.06 20.45
C ARG A 29 -1.17 -4.08 19.37
N ASP A 30 -1.86 -3.60 18.33
CA ASP A 30 -2.38 -4.43 17.25
C ASP A 30 -1.27 -4.87 16.27
N GLU A 31 -0.10 -4.23 16.26
CA GLU A 31 1.04 -4.63 15.41
C GLU A 31 1.70 -5.92 15.93
N PHE A 32 1.74 -6.11 17.25
CA PHE A 32 2.40 -7.27 17.87
C PHE A 32 1.86 -8.61 17.38
N LEU A 33 0.55 -8.69 17.09
CA LEU A 33 -0.03 -9.89 16.49
C LEU A 33 0.72 -10.25 15.21
N TYR A 34 0.87 -9.30 14.29
CA TYR A 34 1.46 -9.55 12.97
C TYR A 34 2.98 -9.78 13.03
N LEU A 35 3.67 -9.20 14.00
CA LEU A 35 5.06 -9.55 14.30
C LEU A 35 5.17 -11.03 14.71
N SER A 36 4.33 -11.46 15.66
CA SER A 36 4.30 -12.84 16.13
C SER A 36 3.91 -13.86 15.04
N LEU A 37 3.03 -13.48 14.10
CA LEU A 37 2.74 -14.30 12.92
C LEU A 37 3.97 -14.49 12.02
N GLY A 38 4.90 -13.53 12.00
CA GLY A 38 6.17 -13.65 11.28
C GLY A 38 7.08 -14.72 11.87
N ASP A 39 7.06 -14.90 13.19
CA ASP A 39 7.83 -15.95 13.88
C ASP A 39 7.22 -17.36 13.71
N HIS A 40 5.95 -17.44 13.35
CA HIS A 40 5.18 -18.70 13.31
C HIS A 40 4.54 -18.91 11.93
N LEU A 41 5.35 -18.96 10.89
CA LEU A 41 4.86 -19.04 9.51
C LEU A 41 3.90 -20.22 9.29
N ALA A 42 2.71 -19.90 8.78
CA ALA A 42 1.70 -20.87 8.37
C ALA A 42 1.06 -20.46 7.03
N TRP A 43 0.28 -21.38 6.44
CA TRP A 43 -0.53 -21.13 5.24
C TRP A 43 -1.88 -20.44 5.54
N GLY A 44 -2.14 -20.14 6.81
CA GLY A 44 -3.28 -19.38 7.29
C GLY A 44 -3.34 -19.41 8.80
N TYR A 45 -3.90 -18.37 9.39
CA TYR A 45 -4.10 -18.22 10.82
C TYR A 45 -5.57 -18.09 11.13
N TRP A 46 -5.94 -18.38 12.38
CA TRP A 46 -7.34 -18.24 12.82
C TRP A 46 -7.91 -16.84 12.59
N SER A 47 -7.08 -15.80 12.81
CA SER A 47 -7.51 -14.40 12.69
C SER A 47 -7.27 -13.78 11.31
N ASN A 48 -6.34 -14.35 10.53
CA ASN A 48 -5.79 -13.73 9.33
C ASN A 48 -5.33 -14.77 8.29
N PRO A 49 -5.56 -14.50 7.00
CA PRO A 49 -4.81 -15.12 5.91
C PRO A 49 -3.28 -14.96 6.03
N PRO A 50 -2.47 -15.75 5.29
CA PRO A 50 -1.05 -15.91 5.60
C PRO A 50 -0.12 -14.76 5.19
N LEU A 51 -0.51 -13.93 4.21
CA LEU A 51 0.40 -13.01 3.53
C LEU A 51 1.07 -12.03 4.49
N ILE A 52 0.31 -11.43 5.41
CA ILE A 52 0.88 -10.47 6.36
C ILE A 52 1.94 -11.11 7.27
N GLY A 53 1.76 -12.37 7.65
CA GLY A 53 2.76 -13.14 8.39
C GLY A 53 4.00 -13.42 7.55
N TRP A 54 3.83 -13.80 6.28
CA TRP A 54 4.96 -14.00 5.36
C TRP A 54 5.77 -12.73 5.14
N ILE A 55 5.08 -11.59 4.94
CA ILE A 55 5.73 -10.28 4.80
C ILE A 55 6.46 -9.91 6.09
N SER A 56 5.84 -10.15 7.25
CA SER A 56 6.45 -9.92 8.56
C SER A 56 7.75 -10.71 8.71
N ALA A 57 7.72 -12.01 8.43
CA ALA A 57 8.89 -12.88 8.51
C ALA A 57 10.01 -12.42 7.55
N LEU A 58 9.65 -12.03 6.33
CA LEU A 58 10.62 -11.54 5.34
C LEU A 58 11.32 -10.27 5.84
N VAL A 59 10.56 -9.31 6.38
CA VAL A 59 11.13 -8.06 6.91
C VAL A 59 12.02 -8.37 8.11
N GLN A 60 11.55 -9.18 9.06
CA GLN A 60 12.34 -9.56 10.24
C GLN A 60 13.64 -10.26 9.87
N ALA A 61 13.60 -11.17 8.89
CA ALA A 61 14.78 -11.89 8.43
C ALA A 61 15.81 -11.03 7.65
N THR A 62 15.39 -9.90 7.08
CA THR A 62 16.24 -9.09 6.18
C THR A 62 16.63 -7.72 6.74
N LEU A 63 15.69 -7.03 7.37
CA LEU A 63 15.83 -5.67 7.92
C LEU A 63 15.79 -5.65 9.46
N GLY A 64 15.44 -6.77 10.09
CA GLY A 64 15.24 -6.90 11.52
C GLY A 64 13.83 -6.52 11.99
N ASP A 65 13.64 -6.54 13.31
CA ASP A 65 12.38 -6.36 14.03
C ASP A 65 12.18 -4.93 14.56
N SER A 66 13.06 -3.99 14.20
CA SER A 66 12.93 -2.60 14.61
C SER A 66 11.61 -1.98 14.11
N ILE A 67 11.05 -1.04 14.87
CA ILE A 67 9.82 -0.30 14.49
C ILE A 67 9.95 0.32 13.10
N PHE A 68 11.12 0.89 12.80
CA PHE A 68 11.38 1.49 11.50
C PHE A 68 11.35 0.44 10.37
N ALA A 69 12.02 -0.69 10.54
CA ALA A 69 12.06 -1.78 9.56
C ALA A 69 10.66 -2.31 9.27
N MET A 70 9.90 -2.64 10.32
CA MET A 70 8.53 -3.16 10.18
C MET A 70 7.59 -2.16 9.49
N ARG A 71 7.70 -0.87 9.80
CA ARG A 71 6.83 0.16 9.23
C ARG A 71 7.28 0.67 7.84
N LEU A 72 8.42 0.21 7.32
CA LEU A 72 8.89 0.58 5.98
C LEU A 72 7.98 0.04 4.88
N VAL A 73 7.43 -1.17 5.04
CA VAL A 73 6.51 -1.74 4.03
C VAL A 73 5.18 -0.95 3.96
N PRO A 74 4.48 -0.69 5.08
CA PRO A 74 3.28 0.16 5.12
C PRO A 74 3.44 1.53 4.48
N ILE A 75 4.54 2.24 4.78
CA ILE A 75 4.75 3.59 4.25
C ILE A 75 4.99 3.56 2.73
N LEU A 76 5.71 2.55 2.21
CA LEU A 76 5.94 2.38 0.78
C LEU A 76 4.64 2.05 0.05
N LEU A 77 3.79 1.18 0.61
CA LEU A 77 2.46 0.91 0.06
C LEU A 77 1.58 2.16 0.06
N SER A 78 1.62 2.95 1.14
CA SER A 78 0.87 4.20 1.23
C SER A 78 1.34 5.24 0.22
N ALA A 79 2.64 5.30 -0.08
CA ALA A 79 3.18 6.13 -1.15
C ALA A 79 2.80 5.63 -2.55
N GLY A 80 2.88 4.31 -2.78
CA GLY A 80 2.46 3.68 -4.02
C GLY A 80 0.97 3.88 -4.33
N LEU A 81 0.12 3.87 -3.31
CA LEU A 81 -1.30 4.18 -3.43
C LEU A 81 -1.52 5.56 -4.05
N ILE A 82 -0.79 6.58 -3.61
CA ILE A 82 -0.91 7.95 -4.15
C ILE A 82 -0.53 7.97 -5.63
N ALA A 83 0.53 7.25 -6.02
CA ALA A 83 0.92 7.14 -7.42
C ALA A 83 -0.20 6.51 -8.26
N LEU A 84 -0.82 5.42 -7.77
CA LEU A 84 -1.95 4.78 -8.47
C LEU A 84 -3.15 5.71 -8.62
N VAL A 85 -3.50 6.47 -7.58
CA VAL A 85 -4.59 7.46 -7.64
C VAL A 85 -4.34 8.53 -8.71
N VAL A 86 -3.13 9.09 -8.77
CA VAL A 86 -2.76 10.08 -9.78
C VAL A 86 -2.80 9.47 -11.19
N LEU A 87 -2.31 8.24 -11.36
CA LEU A 87 -2.33 7.54 -12.65
C LEU A 87 -3.76 7.21 -13.10
N MET A 88 -4.65 6.81 -12.19
CA MET A 88 -6.07 6.61 -12.49
C MET A 88 -6.74 7.92 -12.93
N ALA A 89 -6.53 9.02 -12.21
CA ALA A 89 -7.07 10.33 -12.57
C ALA A 89 -6.62 10.75 -13.98
N ARG A 90 -5.35 10.53 -14.32
CA ARG A 90 -4.84 10.75 -15.68
C ARG A 90 -5.54 9.85 -16.71
N GLN A 91 -5.66 8.55 -16.42
CA GLN A 91 -6.23 7.58 -17.36
C GLN A 91 -7.70 7.87 -17.68
N MET A 92 -8.43 8.46 -16.74
CA MET A 92 -9.81 8.92 -16.91
C MET A 92 -9.93 10.28 -17.63
N GLY A 93 -8.84 10.80 -18.21
CA GLY A 93 -8.83 12.07 -18.94
C GLY A 93 -8.69 13.32 -18.05
N GLY A 94 -8.36 13.14 -16.76
CA GLY A 94 -8.19 14.25 -15.82
C GLY A 94 -7.02 15.16 -16.18
N SER A 95 -7.25 16.48 -16.09
CA SER A 95 -6.21 17.49 -16.24
C SER A 95 -5.13 17.38 -15.15
N TRP A 96 -4.04 18.13 -15.28
CA TRP A 96 -3.00 18.18 -14.24
C TRP A 96 -3.56 18.66 -12.89
N VAL A 97 -4.57 19.53 -12.90
CA VAL A 97 -5.27 19.99 -11.68
C VAL A 97 -6.06 18.84 -11.05
N ALA A 98 -6.81 18.06 -11.85
CA ALA A 98 -7.56 16.91 -11.34
C ALA A 98 -6.63 15.85 -10.73
N GLN A 99 -5.49 15.60 -11.38
CA GLN A 99 -4.44 14.71 -10.88
C GLN A 99 -3.86 15.20 -9.54
N LEU A 100 -3.56 16.49 -9.43
CA LEU A 100 -3.05 17.10 -8.19
C LEU A 100 -4.07 17.01 -7.06
N VAL A 101 -5.34 17.34 -7.33
CA VAL A 101 -6.43 17.29 -6.34
C VAL A 101 -6.65 15.86 -5.86
N ALA A 102 -6.76 14.89 -6.76
CA ALA A 102 -6.94 13.48 -6.40
C ALA A 102 -5.77 12.93 -5.58
N GLY A 103 -4.53 13.21 -6.01
CA GLY A 103 -3.33 12.78 -5.31
C GLY A 103 -3.17 13.44 -3.93
N THR A 104 -3.49 14.73 -3.82
CA THR A 104 -3.44 15.45 -2.54
C THR A 104 -4.50 14.94 -1.58
N ALA A 105 -5.72 14.68 -2.06
CA ALA A 105 -6.78 14.07 -1.25
C ALA A 105 -6.34 12.71 -0.70
N ALA A 106 -5.73 11.85 -1.53
CA ALA A 106 -5.20 10.56 -1.10
C ALA A 106 -4.03 10.68 -0.11
N LEU A 107 -3.24 11.76 -0.20
CA LEU A 107 -2.12 12.04 0.69
C LEU A 107 -2.58 12.43 2.10
N VAL A 108 -3.58 13.32 2.21
CA VAL A 108 -3.98 13.95 3.49
C VAL A 108 -5.08 13.22 4.25
N VAL A 109 -5.76 12.26 3.64
CA VAL A 109 -6.91 11.59 4.26
C VAL A 109 -6.47 10.80 5.51
N PRO A 110 -6.99 11.11 6.72
CA PRO A 110 -6.46 10.56 7.97
C PRO A 110 -6.44 9.02 8.07
N PRO A 111 -7.46 8.28 7.59
CA PRO A 111 -7.41 6.82 7.54
C PRO A 111 -6.20 6.26 6.78
N HIS A 112 -5.78 6.88 5.67
CA HIS A 112 -4.61 6.42 4.92
C HIS A 112 -3.29 6.80 5.59
N LEU A 113 -3.25 7.95 6.26
CA LEU A 113 -2.10 8.37 7.07
C LEU A 113 -1.87 7.41 8.24
N ARG A 114 -2.92 7.07 8.99
CA ARG A 114 -2.86 6.05 10.04
C ARG A 114 -2.49 4.67 9.45
N ALA A 115 -3.20 4.30 8.37
CA ALA A 115 -2.94 3.19 7.47
C ALA A 115 -1.44 2.87 7.29
N GLY A 116 -0.75 3.79 6.64
CA GLY A 116 0.65 3.65 6.26
C GLY A 116 1.65 3.87 7.39
N ALA A 117 1.21 4.21 8.60
CA ALA A 117 2.10 4.44 9.74
C ALA A 117 2.24 3.21 10.65
N MET A 118 1.50 2.13 10.40
CA MET A 118 1.48 0.93 11.23
C MET A 118 1.58 -0.34 10.37
N PHE A 119 2.26 -1.35 10.87
CA PHE A 119 2.32 -2.67 10.23
C PHE A 119 1.03 -3.46 10.52
N GLN A 120 -0.01 -3.20 9.73
CA GLN A 120 -1.35 -3.77 9.86
C GLN A 120 -1.91 -4.13 8.47
N PRO A 121 -2.84 -5.10 8.37
CA PRO A 121 -3.37 -5.58 7.09
C PRO A 121 -4.11 -4.48 6.31
N VAL A 122 -4.65 -3.48 7.01
CA VAL A 122 -5.46 -2.40 6.43
C VAL A 122 -4.78 -1.72 5.25
N ILE A 123 -3.50 -1.36 5.35
CA ILE A 123 -2.83 -0.65 4.24
C ILE A 123 -2.57 -1.56 3.05
N PHE A 124 -2.35 -2.85 3.27
CA PHE A 124 -2.20 -3.85 2.21
C PHE A 124 -3.52 -4.03 1.48
N ASP A 125 -4.64 -4.09 2.20
CA ASP A 125 -5.99 -4.20 1.61
C ASP A 125 -6.33 -2.95 0.80
N VAL A 126 -6.12 -1.75 1.36
CA VAL A 126 -6.39 -0.48 0.65
C VAL A 126 -5.51 -0.37 -0.60
N PHE A 127 -4.22 -0.74 -0.51
CA PHE A 127 -3.33 -0.74 -1.67
C PHE A 127 -3.78 -1.75 -2.73
N ALA A 128 -4.12 -2.98 -2.32
CA ALA A 128 -4.57 -4.02 -3.22
C ALA A 128 -5.88 -3.65 -3.93
N TRP A 129 -6.87 -3.14 -3.22
CA TRP A 129 -8.11 -2.61 -3.83
C TRP A 129 -7.83 -1.46 -4.80
N THR A 130 -6.92 -0.56 -4.46
CA THR A 130 -6.50 0.54 -5.33
C THR A 130 -5.81 0.02 -6.60
N LEU A 131 -4.93 -0.97 -6.46
CA LEU A 131 -4.23 -1.60 -7.58
C LEU A 131 -5.18 -2.39 -8.47
N LEU A 132 -6.11 -3.15 -7.90
CA LEU A 132 -7.18 -3.84 -8.63
C LEU A 132 -8.02 -2.86 -9.43
N THR A 133 -8.43 -1.74 -8.82
CA THR A 133 -9.17 -0.69 -9.50
C THR A 133 -8.36 -0.07 -10.64
N TYR A 134 -7.09 0.21 -10.41
CA TYR A 134 -6.20 0.71 -11.47
C TYR A 134 -6.06 -0.28 -12.63
N LEU A 135 -5.85 -1.57 -12.34
CA LEU A 135 -5.75 -2.62 -13.36
C LEU A 135 -7.04 -2.77 -14.15
N LEU A 136 -8.20 -2.67 -13.49
CA LEU A 136 -9.50 -2.68 -14.14
C LEU A 136 -9.67 -1.48 -15.08
N VAL A 137 -9.32 -0.27 -14.63
CA VAL A 137 -9.34 0.95 -15.46
C VAL A 137 -8.41 0.81 -16.67
N ARG A 138 -7.23 0.18 -16.50
CA ARG A 138 -6.30 -0.11 -17.61
C ARG A 138 -6.90 -1.10 -18.59
N TRP A 139 -7.51 -2.17 -18.10
CA TRP A 139 -8.17 -3.16 -18.96
C TRP A 139 -9.30 -2.53 -19.78
N CYS A 140 -10.19 -1.75 -19.16
CA CYS A 140 -11.29 -1.07 -19.87
C CYS A 140 -10.82 -0.08 -20.94
N HIS A 141 -9.63 0.51 -20.78
CA HIS A 141 -9.13 1.50 -21.73
C HIS A 141 -8.30 0.90 -22.88
N TYR A 142 -7.50 -0.13 -22.60
CA TYR A 142 -6.58 -0.71 -23.58
C TYR A 142 -7.07 -2.04 -24.16
N GLU A 143 -8.06 -2.69 -23.54
CA GLU A 143 -8.61 -4.00 -23.90
C GLU A 143 -7.56 -5.15 -23.99
N ASP A 144 -6.35 -4.93 -23.47
CA ASP A 144 -5.29 -5.92 -23.43
C ASP A 144 -5.52 -6.94 -22.30
N LYS A 145 -5.59 -8.24 -22.67
CA LYS A 145 -5.81 -9.37 -21.76
C LYS A 145 -4.73 -9.49 -20.68
N ARG A 146 -3.55 -8.90 -20.86
CA ARG A 146 -2.52 -8.90 -19.81
C ARG A 146 -3.00 -8.22 -18.53
N TRP A 147 -3.83 -7.17 -18.63
CA TRP A 147 -4.34 -6.46 -17.46
C TRP A 147 -5.25 -7.32 -16.59
N ILE A 148 -6.10 -8.17 -17.19
CA ILE A 148 -6.97 -9.07 -16.42
C ILE A 148 -6.18 -10.22 -15.76
N LEU A 149 -5.07 -10.66 -16.37
CA LEU A 149 -4.17 -11.64 -15.74
C LEU A 149 -3.48 -11.05 -14.51
N TRP A 150 -2.97 -9.82 -14.62
CA TRP A 150 -2.42 -9.10 -13.46
C TRP A 150 -3.48 -8.85 -12.39
N PHE A 151 -4.71 -8.53 -12.79
CA PHE A 151 -5.83 -8.37 -11.87
C PHE A 151 -6.08 -9.66 -11.07
N GLY A 152 -6.18 -10.81 -11.74
CA GLY A 152 -6.38 -12.10 -11.07
C GLY A 152 -5.26 -12.45 -10.09
N LEU A 153 -4.01 -12.17 -10.46
CA LEU A 153 -2.85 -12.37 -9.59
C LEU A 153 -2.91 -11.47 -8.34
N VAL A 154 -3.16 -10.17 -8.51
CA VAL A 154 -3.28 -9.22 -7.39
C VAL A 154 -4.48 -9.57 -6.52
N PHE A 155 -5.58 -10.02 -7.12
CA PHE A 155 -6.78 -10.41 -6.39
C PHE A 155 -6.51 -11.64 -5.51
N GLY A 156 -5.86 -12.67 -6.07
CA GLY A 156 -5.43 -13.85 -5.30
C GLY A 156 -4.48 -13.50 -4.15
N LEU A 157 -3.48 -12.66 -4.40
CA LEU A 157 -2.59 -12.18 -3.33
C LEU A 157 -3.34 -11.37 -2.27
N GLY A 158 -4.30 -10.55 -2.69
CA GLY A 158 -5.16 -9.81 -1.79
C GLY A 158 -5.97 -10.70 -0.86
N LEU A 159 -6.59 -11.75 -1.39
CA LEU A 159 -7.32 -12.74 -0.58
C LEU A 159 -6.42 -13.41 0.47
N LEU A 160 -5.11 -13.55 0.18
CA LEU A 160 -4.13 -14.04 1.13
C LEU A 160 -3.73 -13.02 2.21
N ASN A 161 -4.17 -11.76 2.15
CA ASN A 161 -4.00 -10.78 3.21
C ASN A 161 -5.26 -10.63 4.06
N LYS A 162 -6.38 -10.16 3.46
CA LYS A 162 -7.74 -10.12 4.03
C LYS A 162 -8.79 -9.51 3.07
N LEU A 163 -8.52 -9.49 1.76
CA LEU A 163 -9.28 -8.70 0.77
C LEU A 163 -10.75 -9.11 0.67
#